data_AF-A0A4Q9P8Y5-F1
#
_entry.id   AF-A0A4Q9P8Y5-F1
#
_cell.length_a   1.000
_cell.length_b   1.000
_cell.length_c   1.000
_cell.angle_alpha   90.00
_cell.angle_beta   90.00
_cell.angle_gamma   90.00
#
_symmetry.space_group_name_H-M   'P 1'
#
loop_
_entity.id
_entity.type
_entity.pdbx_description
1 polymer ?
#
loop_
_entity_poly.entity_id
_entity_poly.type
_entity_poly.pdbx_seq_one_letter_code
_entity_poly.pdbx_strand_id
1 'polypeptide(L)'
;MSIPKKLLPLFNVYRIGGRARVAVPWRAFEKGLRALEFDVRKGEGRERRVVAPATMGSGRATLYQPEDGIIAPHAQPHIVRVLSTRCGLTAEYLQKFGKA
;
A
#
# COMPACT_ATOMS: atom_id res chain seq x y z
N MET A 1 -10.04 -4.14 -19.42
CA MET A 1 -10.20 -4.01 -17.95
C MET A 1 -9.23 -2.98 -17.44
N SER A 2 -9.71 -1.95 -16.73
CA SER A 2 -8.90 -0.82 -16.26
C SER A 2 -8.73 -0.91 -14.75
N ILE A 3 -7.49 -0.89 -14.26
CA ILE A 3 -7.21 -0.77 -12.83
C ILE A 3 -7.86 0.52 -12.31
N PRO A 4 -8.62 0.50 -11.20
CA PRO A 4 -9.15 1.72 -10.61
C PRO A 4 -8.01 2.72 -10.34
N LYS A 5 -8.15 3.97 -10.82
CA LYS A 5 -7.09 5.01 -10.68
C LYS A 5 -6.59 5.17 -9.25
N LYS A 6 -7.48 4.99 -8.26
CA LYS A 6 -7.17 5.07 -6.83
C LYS A 6 -6.23 3.95 -6.34
N LEU A 7 -6.22 2.79 -6.99
CA LEU A 7 -5.37 1.64 -6.63
C LEU A 7 -4.04 1.62 -7.37
N LEU A 8 -3.89 2.41 -8.43
CA LEU A 8 -2.65 2.48 -9.22
C LEU A 8 -1.37 2.68 -8.37
N PRO A 9 -1.37 3.53 -7.32
CA PRO A 9 -0.20 3.66 -6.44
C PRO A 9 0.19 2.34 -5.75
N LEU A 10 -0.79 1.53 -5.33
CA LEU A 10 -0.53 0.22 -4.73
C LEU A 10 0.05 -0.75 -5.76
N PHE A 11 -0.51 -0.77 -6.97
CA PHE A 11 0.00 -1.62 -8.05
C PHE A 11 1.45 -1.28 -8.42
N ASN A 12 1.83 0.00 -8.37
CA ASN A 12 3.20 0.44 -8.59
C ASN A 12 4.14 -0.04 -7.46
N VAL A 13 3.75 0.15 -6.19
CA VAL A 13 4.52 -0.31 -5.03
C VAL A 13 4.68 -1.84 -5.02
N TYR A 14 3.64 -2.58 -5.40
CA TYR A 14 3.63 -4.05 -5.47
C TYR A 14 4.20 -4.61 -6.78
N ARG A 15 4.63 -3.76 -7.72
CA ARG A 15 5.18 -4.15 -9.02
C ARG A 15 4.26 -5.08 -9.84
N ILE A 16 2.95 -4.87 -9.76
CA ILE A 16 1.95 -5.73 -10.42
C ILE A 16 1.89 -5.41 -11.92
N GLY A 17 1.91 -6.46 -12.74
CA GLY A 17 1.85 -6.35 -14.21
C GLY A 17 3.19 -6.03 -14.87
N GLY A 18 4.32 -6.42 -14.25
CA GLY A 18 5.66 -6.23 -14.84
C GLY A 18 6.17 -4.78 -14.84
N ARG A 19 5.49 -3.88 -14.12
CA ARG A 19 5.83 -2.45 -14.09
C ARG A 19 7.21 -2.21 -13.47
N ALA A 20 7.94 -1.22 -13.96
CA ALA A 20 9.13 -0.72 -13.28
C ALA A 20 8.77 -0.11 -11.92
N ARG A 21 9.68 -0.17 -10.94
CA ARG A 21 9.49 0.56 -9.69
C ARG A 21 9.68 2.05 -9.96
N VAL A 22 8.62 2.80 -9.75
CA VAL A 22 8.62 4.27 -9.85
C VAL A 22 8.42 4.87 -8.47
N ALA A 23 8.90 6.08 -8.25
CA ALA A 23 8.61 6.83 -7.03
C ALA A 23 7.09 7.01 -6.87
N VAL A 24 6.56 6.81 -5.66
CA VAL A 24 5.12 6.91 -5.39
C VAL A 24 4.87 7.94 -4.28
N PRO A 25 4.05 8.98 -4.52
CA PRO A 25 3.67 9.91 -3.46
C PRO A 25 2.95 9.19 -2.32
N TRP A 26 3.39 9.42 -1.08
CA TRP A 26 2.79 8.83 0.11
C TRP A 26 1.27 9.06 0.16
N ARG A 27 0.82 10.29 -0.12
CA ARG A 27 -0.62 10.62 -0.13
C ARG A 27 -1.41 9.79 -1.14
N ALA A 28 -0.83 9.45 -2.28
CA ALA A 28 -1.48 8.62 -3.30
C ALA A 28 -1.52 7.16 -2.84
N PHE A 29 -0.43 6.66 -2.24
CA PHE A 29 -0.37 5.34 -1.63
C PHE A 29 -1.41 5.18 -0.51
N GLU A 30 -1.50 6.14 0.40
CA GLU A 30 -2.48 6.16 1.49
C GLU A 30 -3.92 6.18 0.96
N LYS A 31 -4.22 6.99 -0.07
CA LYS A 31 -5.54 6.97 -0.73
C LYS A 31 -5.86 5.59 -1.29
N GLY A 32 -4.87 4.89 -1.84
CA GLY A 32 -5.02 3.52 -2.32
C GLY A 32 -5.35 2.55 -1.19
N LEU A 33 -4.65 2.63 -0.06
CA LEU A 33 -4.96 1.82 1.13
C LEU A 33 -6.39 2.08 1.62
N ARG A 34 -6.79 3.34 1.76
CA ARG A 34 -8.16 3.70 2.18
C ARG A 34 -9.23 3.26 1.19
N ALA A 35 -8.91 3.18 -0.10
CA ALA A 35 -9.83 2.64 -1.10
C ALA A 35 -10.04 1.11 -0.95
N LEU A 36 -9.13 0.42 -0.26
CA LEU A 36 -9.28 -0.97 0.18
C LEU A 36 -9.76 -1.04 1.64
N GLU A 37 -10.34 0.04 2.16
CA GLU A 37 -10.92 0.12 3.51
C GLU A 37 -9.90 -0.04 4.66
N PHE A 38 -8.60 0.10 4.37
CA PHE A 38 -7.60 0.19 5.42
C PHE A 38 -7.75 1.51 6.17
N ASP A 39 -7.66 1.42 7.49
CA ASP A 39 -7.52 2.60 8.32
C ASP A 39 -6.04 2.97 8.42
N VAL A 40 -5.73 4.24 8.14
CA VAL A 40 -4.37 4.77 8.21
C VAL A 40 -4.39 5.95 9.19
N ARG A 41 -3.66 5.82 10.30
CA ARG A 41 -3.61 6.84 11.35
C ARG A 41 -2.19 7.36 11.51
N LYS A 42 -2.07 8.66 11.76
CA LYS A 42 -0.80 9.27 12.15
C LYS A 42 -0.42 8.79 13.55
N GLY A 43 0.79 8.24 13.69
CA GLY A 43 1.44 7.97 14.96
C GLY A 43 2.42 9.10 15.31
N GLU A 44 3.44 8.79 16.12
CA GLU A 44 4.46 9.76 16.50
C GLU A 44 5.35 10.14 15.30
N GLY A 45 5.56 11.43 15.11
CA GLY A 45 6.35 11.97 14.00
C GLY A 45 5.89 11.47 12.63
N ARG A 46 6.75 10.65 12.00
CA ARG A 46 6.54 10.08 10.65
C ARG A 46 5.88 8.71 10.67
N GLU A 47 5.55 8.18 11.84
CA GLU A 47 4.86 6.90 11.97
C GLU A 47 3.45 6.95 11.38
N ARG A 48 3.07 5.90 10.67
CA ARG A 48 1.74 5.69 10.09
C ARG A 48 1.28 4.29 10.46
N ARG A 49 0.28 4.22 11.33
CA ARG A 49 -0.34 2.97 11.76
C ARG A 49 -1.37 2.58 10.72
N VAL A 50 -1.23 1.38 10.17
CA VAL A 50 -2.08 0.82 9.13
C VAL A 50 -2.83 -0.37 9.71
N VAL A 51 -4.15 -0.35 9.65
CA VAL A 51 -5.03 -1.41 10.15
C VAL A 51 -5.81 -1.98 8.97
N ALA A 52 -5.71 -3.29 8.79
CA ALA A 52 -6.43 -4.01 7.75
C ALA A 52 -7.93 -4.06 8.07
N PRO A 53 -8.80 -4.10 7.05
CA PRO A 53 -10.22 -4.35 7.26
C PRO A 53 -10.46 -5.75 7.85
N ALA A 54 -11.61 -5.95 8.49
CA ALA A 54 -11.97 -7.22 9.13
C ALA A 54 -12.01 -8.40 8.13
N THR A 55 -12.35 -8.12 6.87
CA THR A 55 -12.32 -9.06 5.75
C THR A 55 -10.92 -9.63 5.45
N MET A 56 -9.87 -8.97 5.97
CA MET A 56 -8.46 -9.39 5.86
C MET A 56 -7.87 -9.78 7.23
N GLY A 57 -8.70 -10.07 8.24
CA GLY A 57 -8.26 -10.56 9.56
C GLY A 57 -7.80 -9.47 10.53
N SER A 58 -8.08 -8.19 10.27
CA SER A 58 -7.81 -7.06 11.20
C SER A 58 -6.34 -6.89 11.61
N GLY A 59 -5.41 -7.34 10.76
CA GLY A 59 -3.97 -7.22 10.98
C GLY A 59 -3.49 -5.76 11.06
N ARG A 60 -2.40 -5.50 11.78
CA ARG A 60 -1.89 -4.15 12.04
C ARG A 60 -0.41 -4.03 11.71
N ALA A 61 -0.05 -2.94 11.05
CA ALA A 61 1.32 -2.62 10.68
C ALA A 61 1.67 -1.17 11.04
N THR A 62 2.96 -0.95 11.22
CA THR A 62 3.52 0.40 11.35
C THR A 62 4.43 0.66 10.16
N LEU A 63 4.16 1.73 9.43
CA LEU A 63 4.98 2.25 8.34
C LEU A 63 5.56 3.60 8.73
N TYR A 64 6.63 4.02 8.06
CA TYR A 64 7.23 5.34 8.23
C TYR A 64 7.05 6.14 6.94
N GLN A 65 6.39 7.29 7.03
CA GLN A 65 6.26 8.21 5.92
C GLN A 65 7.64 8.84 5.62
N PRO A 66 8.13 8.80 4.37
CA PRO A 66 9.33 9.53 3.96
C PRO A 66 9.22 11.03 4.21
N GLU A 67 10.33 11.69 4.48
CA GLU A 67 10.36 13.13 4.83
C GLU A 67 9.87 14.01 3.68
N ASP A 68 10.33 13.72 2.46
CA ASP A 68 9.87 14.34 1.21
C ASP A 68 8.46 13.89 0.79
N GLY A 69 7.85 12.96 1.53
CA GLY A 69 6.56 12.38 1.21
C GLY A 69 6.56 11.46 -0.01
N ILE A 70 7.73 11.00 -0.47
CA ILE A 70 7.88 10.14 -1.65
C ILE A 70 8.42 8.77 -1.25
N ILE A 71 7.66 7.72 -1.56
CA ILE A 71 8.11 6.33 -1.42
C ILE A 71 9.05 6.01 -2.58
N ALA A 72 10.35 6.06 -2.29
CA ALA A 72 11.39 5.73 -3.25
C ALA A 72 11.32 4.23 -3.67
N PRO A 73 11.70 3.90 -4.92
CA PRO A 73 11.74 2.53 -5.43
C PRO A 73 12.42 1.51 -4.51
N HIS A 74 13.52 1.89 -3.86
CA HIS A 74 14.28 1.00 -2.98
C HIS A 74 13.57 0.70 -1.65
N ALA A 75 12.65 1.57 -1.19
CA ALA A 75 11.89 1.38 0.05
C ALA A 75 10.64 0.50 -0.14
N GLN A 76 10.15 0.36 -1.38
CA GLN A 76 8.92 -0.37 -1.69
C GLN A 76 8.94 -1.85 -1.27
N PRO A 77 10.02 -2.64 -1.47
CA PRO A 77 10.05 -4.03 -1.02
C PRO A 77 9.80 -4.19 0.48
N HIS A 78 10.32 -3.26 1.29
CA HIS A 78 10.11 -3.27 2.73
C HIS A 78 8.63 -3.01 3.07
N ILE A 79 8.01 -2.01 2.45
CA ILE A 79 6.59 -1.68 2.63
C ILE A 79 5.71 -2.87 2.24
N VAL A 80 5.97 -3.47 1.07
CA VAL A 80 5.25 -4.67 0.59
C VAL A 80 5.39 -5.80 1.60
N ARG A 81 6.60 -6.09 2.08
CA ARG A 81 6.82 -7.14 3.07
C ARG A 81 6.03 -6.89 4.34
N VAL A 82 6.07 -5.68 4.88
CA VAL A 82 5.36 -5.32 6.12
C VAL A 82 3.85 -5.49 5.96
N LEU A 83 3.26 -4.94 4.89
CA LEU A 83 1.82 -5.01 4.67
C LEU A 83 1.33 -6.42 4.32
N SER A 84 2.08 -7.18 3.51
CA SER A 84 1.75 -8.58 3.22
C SER A 84 1.77 -9.44 4.49
N THR A 85 2.80 -9.31 5.32
CA THR A 85 2.98 -10.16 6.51
C THR A 85 2.07 -9.78 7.67
N ARG A 86 1.83 -8.48 7.88
CA ARG A 86 1.10 -7.99 9.06
C ARG A 86 -0.36 -7.69 8.79
N CYS A 87 -0.73 -7.42 7.53
CA CYS A 87 -2.08 -7.02 7.16
C CYS A 87 -2.69 -7.88 6.04
N GLY A 88 -1.99 -8.90 5.55
CA GLY A 88 -2.49 -9.80 4.50
C GLY A 88 -2.63 -9.13 3.13
N LEU A 89 -2.14 -7.91 2.93
CA LEU A 89 -2.24 -7.22 1.63
C LEU A 89 -1.18 -7.77 0.68
N THR A 90 -1.51 -8.81 -0.07
CA THR A 90 -0.59 -9.45 -1.02
C THR A 90 -0.77 -8.95 -2.45
N ALA A 91 0.18 -9.29 -3.34
CA ALA A 91 0.05 -9.00 -4.76
C ALA A 91 -1.15 -9.73 -5.38
N GLU A 92 -1.40 -10.96 -4.97
CA GLU A 92 -2.52 -11.79 -5.42
C GLU A 92 -3.86 -11.18 -5.03
N TYR A 93 -3.97 -10.63 -3.82
CA TYR A 93 -5.16 -9.89 -3.38
C TYR A 93 -5.43 -8.70 -4.30
N LEU A 94 -4.41 -7.87 -4.56
CA LEU A 94 -4.52 -6.70 -5.43
C LEU A 94 -4.86 -7.07 -6.88
N GLN A 95 -4.34 -8.19 -7.39
CA GLN A 95 -4.64 -8.67 -8.74
C GLN A 95 -6.14 -8.96 -8.97
N LYS A 96 -6.90 -9.31 -7.93
CA LYS A 96 -8.36 -9.50 -8.04
C LYS A 96 -9.09 -8.23 -8.49
N PHE A 97 -8.55 -7.05 -8.17
CA PHE A 97 -9.09 -5.75 -8.58
C PHE A 97 -8.59 -5.29 -9.95
N GLY A 98 -7.55 -5.93 -10.49
CA GLY A 98 -7.05 -5.66 -11.84
C GLY A 98 -7.68 -6.56 -12.91
N LYS A 99 -8.37 -7.63 -12.50
CA LYS A 99 -9.07 -8.60 -13.35
C LYS A 99 -10.60 -8.45 -13.34
N ALA A 100 -11.13 -7.44 -12.66
CA ALA A 100 -12.54 -7.08 -12.66
C ALA A 100 -12.87 -6.08 -13.78
#